data_AF-A0A1W1YJQ2-F1
#
_entry.id   AF-A0A1W1YJQ2-F1
#
_cell.length_a   1.000
_cell.length_b   1.000
_cell.length_c   1.000
_cell.angle_alpha   90.00
_cell.angle_beta   90.00
_cell.angle_gamma   90.00
#
_symmetry.space_group_name_H-M   'P 1'
#
loop_
_entity.id
_entity.type
_entity.pdbx_description
1 polymer ?
#
loop_
_entity_poly.entity_id
_entity_poly.type
_entity_poly.pdbx_seq_one_letter_code
_entity_poly.pdbx_strand_id
1 'polypeptide(L)'
;MFDYQEIFDEYCRENGLALHLCFEMPEGFEGADGMFDPDSRTVYINTDFPEGTPDFIRAFFLFHELRHASQYLCPERFSELIRRSIGYVIQYDGTCYKLVNGEYIECKLEGGEEAFTDLYMGQPHEMDANRFAYEQVKKLYGDSEKLREMYEERKPKEAIAEEKYVEVYGMIDEKC
;
A
#
# COMPACT_ATOMS: atom_id res chain seq x y z
N MET A 1 3.32 -14.90 -19.97
CA MET A 1 3.00 -13.49 -19.67
C MET A 1 1.96 -13.54 -18.59
N PHE A 2 2.23 -12.94 -17.44
CA PHE A 2 1.29 -12.83 -16.34
C PHE A 2 -0.06 -12.28 -16.80
N ASP A 3 -1.15 -12.98 -16.48
CA ASP A 3 -2.51 -12.54 -16.84
C ASP A 3 -3.07 -11.67 -15.70
N TYR A 4 -2.85 -10.35 -15.82
CA TYR A 4 -3.37 -9.38 -14.86
C TYR A 4 -4.90 -9.39 -14.81
N GLN A 5 -5.57 -9.59 -15.95
CA GLN A 5 -7.02 -9.45 -16.06
C GLN A 5 -7.73 -10.60 -15.34
N GLU A 6 -7.25 -11.83 -15.50
CA GLU A 6 -7.83 -13.00 -14.83
C GLU A 6 -7.83 -12.86 -13.30
N ILE A 7 -6.67 -12.48 -12.72
CA ILE A 7 -6.52 -12.30 -11.28
C ILE A 7 -7.33 -11.10 -10.78
N PHE A 8 -7.34 -10.00 -11.53
CA PHE A 8 -8.13 -8.81 -11.22
C PHE A 8 -9.64 -9.13 -11.17
N ASP A 9 -10.16 -9.81 -12.20
CA ASP A 9 -11.57 -10.16 -12.31
C ASP A 9 -12.00 -11.13 -11.21
N GLU A 10 -11.15 -12.12 -10.90
CA GLU A 10 -11.37 -13.05 -9.80
C GLU A 10 -11.43 -12.32 -8.46
N TYR A 11 -10.45 -11.47 -8.15
CA TYR A 11 -10.42 -10.69 -6.92
C TYR A 11 -11.66 -9.80 -6.77
N CYS A 12 -12.04 -9.08 -7.83
CA CYS A 12 -13.21 -8.21 -7.85
C CYS A 12 -14.49 -9.01 -7.56
N ARG A 13 -14.64 -10.17 -8.21
CA ARG A 13 -15.79 -11.07 -8.01
C ARG A 13 -15.85 -11.60 -6.58
N GLU A 14 -14.74 -12.06 -6.02
CA GLU A 14 -14.69 -12.62 -4.66
C GLU A 14 -14.97 -11.57 -3.58
N ASN A 15 -14.50 -10.35 -3.78
CA ASN A 15 -14.61 -9.28 -2.79
C ASN A 15 -15.85 -8.40 -2.98
N GLY A 16 -16.56 -8.56 -4.10
CA GLY A 16 -17.74 -7.77 -4.46
C GLY A 16 -17.39 -6.33 -4.85
N LEU A 17 -16.25 -6.13 -5.50
CA LEU A 17 -15.75 -4.80 -5.89
C LEU A 17 -16.02 -4.54 -7.38
N ALA A 18 -16.38 -3.28 -7.69
CA ALA A 18 -16.48 -2.78 -9.05
C ALA A 18 -15.34 -1.80 -9.27
N LEU A 19 -14.26 -2.28 -9.89
CA LEU A 19 -13.01 -1.56 -10.12
C LEU A 19 -12.69 -1.47 -11.61
N HIS A 20 -11.75 -0.60 -11.96
CA HIS A 20 -11.11 -0.54 -13.26
C HIS A 20 -9.64 -0.98 -13.15
N LEU A 21 -9.11 -1.63 -14.19
CA LEU A 21 -7.68 -1.93 -14.32
C LEU A 21 -7.10 -1.06 -15.43
N CYS A 22 -6.02 -0.34 -15.13
CA CYS A 22 -5.32 0.51 -16.08
C CYS A 22 -3.81 0.22 -16.06
N PHE A 23 -3.17 0.26 -17.23
CA PHE A 23 -1.73 0.07 -17.35
C PHE A 23 -0.97 1.35 -17.72
N GLU A 24 -1.70 2.44 -17.95
CA GLU A 24 -1.14 3.77 -18.17
C GLU A 24 -1.09 4.49 -16.82
N MET A 25 0.12 4.66 -16.28
CA MET A 25 0.32 5.35 -15.00
C MET A 25 -0.06 6.83 -15.11
N PRO A 26 -0.70 7.42 -14.08
CA PRO A 26 -1.03 8.84 -14.06
C PRO A 26 0.22 9.73 -14.11
N GLU A 27 0.05 10.98 -14.58
CA GLU A 27 1.12 11.99 -14.58
C GLU A 27 1.66 12.21 -13.16
N GLY A 28 2.99 12.18 -13.02
CA GLY A 28 3.70 12.28 -11.75
C GLY A 28 3.87 10.96 -10.99
N PHE A 29 3.31 9.85 -11.50
CA PHE A 29 3.43 8.50 -10.92
C PHE A 29 4.04 7.48 -11.91
N GLU A 30 4.69 7.95 -12.98
CA GLU A 30 5.23 7.09 -14.03
C GLU A 30 6.29 6.09 -13.53
N GLY A 31 6.98 6.44 -12.43
CA GLY A 31 7.98 5.61 -11.78
C GLY A 31 7.44 4.66 -10.70
N ALA A 32 6.15 4.70 -10.38
CA ALA A 32 5.56 3.78 -9.41
C ALA A 32 5.27 2.42 -10.06
N ASP A 33 5.36 1.34 -9.28
CA ASP A 33 5.05 -0.02 -9.74
C ASP A 33 3.52 -0.28 -9.84
N GLY A 34 2.75 0.46 -9.05
CA GLY A 34 1.29 0.41 -8.98
C GLY A 34 0.73 1.58 -8.19
N MET A 35 -0.58 1.79 -8.31
CA MET A 35 -1.33 2.76 -7.52
C MET A 35 -2.82 2.41 -7.54
N PHE A 36 -3.50 2.54 -6.41
CA PHE A 36 -4.95 2.56 -6.37
C PHE A 36 -5.48 3.99 -6.19
N ASP A 37 -6.40 4.40 -7.07
CA ASP A 37 -7.15 5.65 -6.94
C ASP A 37 -8.59 5.35 -6.45
N PRO A 38 -8.96 5.77 -5.23
CA PRO A 38 -10.29 5.55 -4.69
C PRO A 38 -11.40 6.34 -5.39
N ASP A 39 -11.09 7.49 -5.99
CA ASP A 39 -12.10 8.36 -6.60
C ASP A 39 -12.58 7.80 -7.94
N SER A 40 -11.63 7.40 -8.80
CA SER A 40 -11.94 6.71 -10.06
C SER A 40 -12.16 5.21 -9.89
N ARG A 41 -11.84 4.64 -8.72
CA ARG A 41 -11.85 3.18 -8.45
C ARG A 41 -10.96 2.41 -9.40
N THR A 42 -9.80 2.97 -9.72
CA THR A 42 -8.87 2.41 -10.71
C THR A 42 -7.64 1.85 -10.01
N VAL A 43 -7.33 0.60 -10.32
CA VAL A 43 -6.05 -0.04 -10.03
C VAL A 43 -5.15 0.21 -11.23
N TYR A 44 -4.13 1.03 -11.03
CA TYR A 44 -3.06 1.27 -11.99
C TYR A 44 -1.92 0.32 -11.71
N ILE A 45 -1.42 -0.34 -12.76
CA ILE A 45 -0.25 -1.21 -12.67
C ILE A 45 0.74 -0.81 -13.75
N ASN A 46 1.96 -0.50 -13.35
CA ASN A 46 3.02 -0.27 -14.30
C ASN A 46 3.42 -1.60 -14.93
N THR A 47 3.47 -1.65 -16.26
CA THR A 47 3.85 -2.86 -16.99
C THR A 47 5.25 -2.78 -17.59
N ASP A 48 5.93 -1.63 -17.45
CA ASP A 48 7.28 -1.33 -17.93
C ASP A 48 8.36 -1.98 -17.05
N PHE A 49 8.19 -3.28 -16.80
CA PHE A 49 9.18 -4.09 -16.13
C PHE A 49 10.23 -4.59 -17.13
N PRO A 50 11.51 -4.69 -16.74
CA PRO A 50 12.54 -5.28 -17.58
C PRO A 50 12.17 -6.68 -18.11
N GLU A 51 12.63 -7.01 -19.32
CA GLU A 51 12.44 -8.33 -19.89
C GLU A 51 12.98 -9.43 -18.95
N GLY A 52 12.21 -10.51 -18.77
CA GLY A 52 12.56 -11.59 -17.84
C GLY A 52 12.19 -11.33 -16.39
N THR A 53 11.54 -10.21 -16.06
CA THR A 53 10.96 -9.97 -14.72
C THR A 53 10.00 -11.11 -14.37
N PRO A 54 10.20 -11.80 -13.22
CA PRO A 54 9.34 -12.90 -12.81
C PRO A 54 7.88 -12.50 -12.60
N ASP A 55 6.96 -13.38 -12.99
CA ASP A 55 5.51 -13.16 -12.85
C ASP A 55 5.09 -12.95 -11.38
N PHE A 56 5.82 -13.50 -10.41
CA PHE A 56 5.52 -13.30 -8.98
C PHE A 56 5.69 -11.83 -8.54
N ILE A 57 6.59 -11.07 -9.17
CA ILE A 57 6.80 -9.64 -8.88
C ILE A 57 5.59 -8.85 -9.39
N ARG A 58 5.16 -9.14 -10.62
CA ARG A 58 3.96 -8.55 -11.24
C ARG A 58 2.72 -8.84 -10.43
N ALA A 59 2.57 -10.07 -9.96
CA ALA A 59 1.47 -10.50 -9.10
C ALA A 59 1.47 -9.77 -7.76
N PHE A 60 2.65 -9.54 -7.17
CA PHE A 60 2.76 -8.85 -5.89
C PHE A 60 2.16 -7.45 -5.96
N PHE A 61 2.59 -6.64 -6.94
CA PHE A 61 2.07 -5.29 -7.10
C PHE A 61 0.58 -5.26 -7.40
N LEU A 62 0.08 -6.19 -8.25
CA LEU A 62 -1.36 -6.30 -8.49
C LEU A 62 -2.15 -6.60 -7.20
N PHE A 63 -1.74 -7.59 -6.41
CA PHE A 63 -2.45 -7.92 -5.16
C PHE A 63 -2.31 -6.82 -4.10
N HIS A 64 -1.19 -6.11 -4.09
CA HIS A 64 -0.96 -4.99 -3.20
C HIS A 64 -1.99 -3.86 -3.48
N GLU A 65 -2.10 -3.42 -4.74
CA GLU A 65 -3.07 -2.38 -5.11
C GLU A 65 -4.53 -2.84 -4.96
N LEU A 66 -4.83 -4.11 -5.26
CA LEU A 66 -6.15 -4.69 -5.01
C LEU A 66 -6.50 -4.69 -3.50
N ARG A 67 -5.49 -4.88 -2.64
CA ARG A 67 -5.69 -4.80 -1.19
C ARG A 67 -5.97 -3.38 -0.75
N HIS A 68 -5.30 -2.38 -1.32
CA HIS A 68 -5.68 -0.98 -1.12
C HIS A 68 -7.13 -0.72 -1.56
N ALA A 69 -7.53 -1.22 -2.72
CA ALA A 69 -8.92 -1.08 -3.17
C ALA A 69 -9.93 -1.60 -2.13
N SER A 70 -9.65 -2.75 -1.52
CA SER A 70 -10.47 -3.27 -0.41
C SER A 70 -10.42 -2.38 0.84
N GLN A 71 -9.24 -1.90 1.23
CA GLN A 71 -9.05 -1.04 2.40
C GLN A 71 -9.84 0.27 2.29
N TYR A 72 -9.82 0.91 1.11
CA TYR A 72 -10.52 2.16 0.85
C TYR A 72 -12.04 1.97 0.66
N LEU A 73 -12.47 0.93 -0.07
CA LEU A 73 -13.87 0.76 -0.45
C LEU A 73 -14.71 -0.08 0.53
N CYS A 74 -14.06 -0.91 1.36
CA CYS A 74 -14.71 -1.73 2.38
C CYS A 74 -13.98 -1.62 3.73
N PRO A 75 -13.77 -0.40 4.25
CA PRO A 75 -12.95 -0.16 5.43
C PRO A 75 -13.43 -0.98 6.64
N GLU A 76 -14.73 -1.21 6.78
CA GLU A 76 -15.35 -1.98 7.87
C GLU A 76 -14.84 -3.43 7.99
N ARG A 77 -14.19 -3.97 6.95
CA ARG A 77 -13.56 -5.30 6.98
C ARG A 77 -12.19 -5.31 7.67
N PHE A 78 -11.68 -4.14 8.05
CA PHE A 78 -10.32 -3.95 8.55
C PHE A 78 -10.32 -3.42 9.99
N SER A 79 -9.18 -3.60 10.68
CA SER A 79 -9.00 -3.08 12.03
C SER A 79 -9.15 -1.56 12.06
N GLU A 80 -9.46 -1.01 13.23
CA GLU A 80 -9.49 0.44 13.42
C GLU A 80 -8.17 1.11 13.02
N LEU A 81 -7.04 0.50 13.37
CA LEU A 81 -5.73 1.04 13.04
C LEU A 81 -5.49 1.13 11.52
N ILE A 82 -5.78 0.06 10.76
CA ILE A 82 -5.65 0.08 9.30
C ILE A 82 -6.55 1.16 8.70
N ARG A 83 -7.84 1.15 9.08
CA ARG A 83 -8.81 2.14 8.61
C ARG A 83 -8.35 3.57 8.86
N ARG A 84 -7.85 3.86 10.06
CA ARG A 84 -7.37 5.18 10.45
C ARG A 84 -6.13 5.55 9.64
N SER A 85 -5.17 4.63 9.49
CA SER A 85 -3.89 4.91 8.83
C SER A 85 -3.99 5.38 7.38
N ILE A 86 -5.04 4.99 6.65
CA ILE A 86 -5.29 5.41 5.26
C ILE A 86 -5.38 6.93 5.12
N GLY A 87 -5.87 7.61 6.16
CA GLY A 87 -5.99 9.07 6.18
C GLY A 87 -4.68 9.81 6.47
N TYR A 88 -3.56 9.12 6.69
CA TYR A 88 -2.30 9.73 7.11
C TYR A 88 -1.14 9.31 6.21
N VAL A 89 -0.33 10.28 5.81
CA VAL A 89 0.96 10.06 5.15
C VAL A 89 2.05 10.58 6.09
N ILE A 90 3.10 9.79 6.30
CA ILE A 90 4.25 10.16 7.12
C ILE A 90 5.49 9.95 6.26
N GLN A 91 6.25 11.00 5.98
CA GLN A 91 7.49 10.90 5.20
C GLN A 91 8.71 10.72 6.12
N TYR A 92 9.80 10.22 5.55
CA TYR A 92 11.06 9.92 6.25
C TYR A 92 11.69 11.14 6.95
N ASP A 93 11.36 12.36 6.54
CA ASP A 93 11.90 13.59 7.12
C ASP A 93 11.01 14.18 8.23
N GLY A 94 9.89 13.52 8.57
CA GLY A 94 8.89 14.00 9.53
C GLY A 94 7.82 14.93 8.95
N THR A 95 7.81 15.15 7.63
CA THR A 95 6.68 15.79 6.95
C THR A 95 5.50 14.81 6.96
N CYS A 96 4.35 15.28 7.41
CA CYS A 96 3.15 14.47 7.55
C CYS A 96 1.99 15.13 6.84
N TYR A 97 1.05 14.33 6.38
CA TYR A 97 -0.19 14.80 5.79
C TYR A 97 -1.36 14.07 6.40
N LYS A 98 -2.47 14.78 6.57
CA LYS A 98 -3.75 14.21 7.01
C LYS A 98 -4.83 14.56 6.01
N LEU A 99 -5.60 13.55 5.58
CA LEU A 99 -6.74 13.74 4.70
C LEU A 99 -7.92 14.31 5.50
N VAL A 100 -8.33 15.54 5.18
CA VAL A 100 -9.46 16.24 5.78
C VAL A 100 -10.39 16.73 4.67
N ASN A 101 -11.62 16.21 4.62
CA ASN A 101 -12.62 16.57 3.60
C ASN A 101 -12.13 16.43 2.15
N GLY A 102 -11.24 15.46 1.87
CA GLY A 102 -10.69 15.23 0.54
C GLY A 102 -9.42 16.03 0.22
N GLU A 103 -8.93 16.85 1.15
CA GLU A 103 -7.69 17.61 0.99
C GLU A 103 -6.63 17.14 1.99
N TYR A 104 -5.38 17.01 1.53
CA TYR A 104 -4.25 16.71 2.41
C TYR A 104 -3.76 17.99 3.08
N ILE A 105 -3.87 18.03 4.40
CA ILE A 105 -3.31 19.10 5.23
C ILE A 105 -1.91 18.67 5.66
N GLU A 106 -0.91 19.50 5.35
CA GLU A 106 0.49 19.27 5.70
C GLU A 106 0.80 19.77 7.11
N CYS A 107 1.56 18.99 7.88
CA CYS A 107 2.20 19.44 9.11
C CYS A 107 3.56 18.76 9.30
N LYS A 108 4.37 19.30 10.23
CA LYS A 108 5.71 18.79 10.54
C LYS A 108 5.79 18.28 11.97
N LEU A 109 6.27 17.05 12.13
CA LEU A 109 6.67 16.48 13.42
C LEU A 109 8.18 16.57 13.60
N GLU A 110 8.61 16.83 14.83
CA GLU A 110 10.02 16.83 15.20
C GLU A 110 10.48 15.40 15.53
N GLY A 111 11.66 15.01 15.06
CA GLY A 111 12.20 13.67 15.25
C GLY A 111 13.42 13.38 14.38
N GLY A 112 13.97 12.18 14.52
CA GLY A 112 15.09 11.72 13.68
C GLY A 112 14.60 11.01 12.42
N GLU A 113 15.34 11.19 11.32
CA GLU A 113 15.05 10.57 10.02
C GLU A 113 14.93 9.04 10.09
N GLU A 114 15.75 8.39 10.92
CA GLU A 114 15.69 6.94 11.12
C GLU A 114 14.34 6.50 11.71
N ALA A 115 13.84 7.22 12.73
CA ALA A 115 12.56 6.92 13.35
C ALA A 115 11.38 7.14 12.39
N PHE A 116 11.45 8.20 11.57
CA PHE A 116 10.42 8.46 10.55
C PHE A 116 10.51 7.51 9.37
N THR A 117 11.69 7.02 9.01
CA THR A 117 11.86 5.99 7.99
C THR A 117 11.15 4.71 8.42
N ASP A 118 11.30 4.28 9.67
CA ASP A 118 10.58 3.11 10.17
C ASP A 118 9.06 3.37 10.21
N LEU A 119 8.60 4.56 10.62
CA LEU A 119 7.17 4.91 10.58
C LEU A 119 6.60 4.93 9.16
N TYR A 120 7.35 5.44 8.18
CA TYR A 120 6.98 5.47 6.77
C TYR A 120 6.86 4.05 6.21
N MET A 121 7.90 3.22 6.40
CA MET A 121 7.93 1.83 5.93
C MET A 121 6.92 0.94 6.65
N GLY A 122 6.59 1.26 7.90
CA GLY A 122 5.75 0.46 8.77
C GLY A 122 4.27 0.85 8.79
N GLN A 123 3.83 1.79 7.94
CA GLN A 123 2.44 2.25 7.92
C GLN A 123 1.46 1.07 7.94
N PRO A 124 0.46 1.05 8.85
CA PRO A 124 -0.39 -0.12 9.06
C PRO A 124 -1.12 -0.63 7.81
N HIS A 125 -1.64 0.26 6.96
CA HIS A 125 -2.30 -0.13 5.70
C HIS A 125 -1.32 -0.72 4.69
N GLU A 126 -0.12 -0.16 4.56
CA GLU A 126 0.97 -0.68 3.72
C GLU A 126 1.43 -2.06 4.17
N MET A 127 1.65 -2.24 5.48
CA MET A 127 2.05 -3.53 6.05
C MET A 127 0.98 -4.60 5.84
N ASP A 128 -0.31 -4.24 5.89
CA ASP A 128 -1.39 -5.16 5.54
C ASP A 128 -1.44 -5.48 4.05
N ALA A 129 -1.24 -4.49 3.17
CA ALA A 129 -1.18 -4.68 1.71
C ALA A 129 -0.01 -5.59 1.31
N ASN A 130 1.19 -5.32 1.83
CA ASN A 130 2.40 -6.11 1.62
C ASN A 130 2.24 -7.55 2.11
N ARG A 131 1.71 -7.76 3.32
CA ARG A 131 1.45 -9.10 3.85
C ARG A 131 0.43 -9.85 3.00
N PHE A 132 -0.66 -9.19 2.61
CA PHE A 132 -1.68 -9.79 1.77
C PHE A 132 -1.12 -10.20 0.41
N ALA A 133 -0.40 -9.31 -0.26
CA ALA A 133 0.22 -9.58 -1.56
C ALA A 133 1.19 -10.76 -1.46
N TYR A 134 2.10 -10.75 -0.48
CA TYR A 134 3.02 -11.85 -0.23
C TYR A 134 2.31 -13.20 -0.08
N GLU A 135 1.25 -13.27 0.73
CA GLU A 135 0.51 -14.52 0.94
C GLU A 135 -0.25 -15.00 -0.31
N GLN A 136 -0.79 -14.09 -1.14
CA GLN A 136 -1.43 -14.49 -2.40
C GLN A 136 -0.41 -14.99 -3.42
N VAL A 137 0.70 -14.25 -3.59
CA VAL A 137 1.77 -14.65 -4.50
C VAL A 137 2.39 -15.98 -4.07
N LYS A 138 2.59 -16.19 -2.77
CA LYS A 138 3.08 -17.44 -2.20
C LYS A 138 2.16 -18.62 -2.50
N LYS A 139 0.83 -18.43 -2.54
CA LYS A 139 -0.11 -19.48 -2.93
C LYS A 139 0.01 -19.85 -4.41
N LEU A 140 0.22 -18.86 -5.29
CA LEU A 140 0.27 -19.06 -6.74
C LEU A 140 1.63 -19.59 -7.22
N TYR A 141 2.73 -19.07 -6.67
CA TYR A 141 4.09 -19.29 -7.17
C TYR A 141 5.00 -20.05 -6.19
N GLY A 142 4.50 -20.32 -4.99
CA GLY A 142 5.29 -20.91 -3.91
C GLY A 142 6.14 -19.88 -3.15
N ASP A 143 6.78 -20.37 -2.10
CA ASP A 143 7.53 -19.55 -1.14
C ASP A 143 9.02 -19.48 -1.50
N SER A 144 9.35 -18.72 -2.55
CA SER A 144 10.72 -18.54 -3.03
C SER A 144 11.53 -17.57 -2.17
N GLU A 145 12.85 -17.75 -2.14
CA GLU A 145 13.78 -16.84 -1.43
C GLU A 145 13.63 -15.39 -1.89
N LYS A 146 13.57 -15.16 -3.21
CA LYS A 146 13.39 -13.82 -3.78
C LYS A 146 12.06 -13.16 -3.37
N LEU A 147 10.99 -13.94 -3.25
CA LEU A 147 9.70 -13.42 -2.79
C LEU A 147 9.79 -13.01 -1.31
N ARG A 148 10.49 -13.79 -0.47
CA ARG A 148 10.74 -13.42 0.93
C ARG A 148 11.58 -12.17 1.03
N GLU A 149 12.69 -12.09 0.30
CA GLU A 149 13.55 -10.90 0.26
C GLU A 149 12.75 -9.64 -0.10
N MET A 150 11.97 -9.71 -1.18
CA MET A 150 11.09 -8.61 -1.61
C MET A 150 10.10 -8.18 -0.51
N TYR A 151 9.54 -9.14 0.24
CA TYR A 151 8.63 -8.86 1.34
C TYR A 151 9.35 -8.30 2.58
N GLU A 152 10.54 -8.78 2.93
CA GLU A 152 11.33 -8.27 4.06
C GLU A 152 11.85 -6.85 3.79
N GLU A 153 12.24 -6.52 2.56
CA GLU A 153 12.66 -5.17 2.16
C GLU A 153 11.56 -4.10 2.31
N ARG A 154 10.29 -4.52 2.41
CA ARG A 154 9.11 -3.65 2.57
C ARG A 154 8.69 -3.45 4.01
N LYS A 155 9.53 -3.85 4.97
CA LYS A 155 9.27 -3.70 6.39
C LYS A 155 10.20 -2.65 6.99
N PRO A 156 9.79 -2.00 8.10
CA PRO A 156 10.71 -1.21 8.91
C PRO A 156 11.82 -2.10 9.47
N LYS A 157 12.96 -1.49 9.82
CA LYS A 157 14.07 -2.22 10.44
C LYS A 157 13.67 -2.76 11.80
N GLU A 158 12.95 -1.94 12.56
CA GLU A 158 12.43 -2.27 13.88
C GLU A 158 10.91 -2.38 13.86
N ALA A 159 10.38 -3.38 14.55
CA ALA A 159 8.94 -3.54 14.67
C ALA A 159 8.36 -2.38 15.51
N ILE A 160 7.39 -1.66 14.94
CA ILE A 160 6.71 -0.56 15.63
C ILE A 160 5.41 -1.09 16.24
N ALA A 161 5.21 -0.80 17.52
CA ALA A 161 3.98 -1.15 18.23
C ALA A 161 2.79 -0.35 17.72
N GLU A 162 1.59 -0.94 17.71
CA GLU A 162 0.36 -0.28 17.26
C GLU A 162 0.08 1.02 18.01
N GLU A 163 0.36 1.05 19.32
CA GLU A 163 0.17 2.22 20.18
C GLU A 163 1.01 3.41 19.72
N LYS A 164 2.17 3.16 19.10
CA LYS A 164 3.02 4.23 18.59
C LYS A 164 2.38 4.94 17.41
N TYR A 165 1.71 4.22 16.52
CA TYR A 165 0.94 4.84 15.44
C TYR A 165 -0.23 5.65 15.97
N VAL A 166 -0.94 5.14 16.98
CA VAL A 166 -2.03 5.88 17.63
C VAL A 166 -1.53 7.21 18.23
N GLU A 167 -0.37 7.20 18.88
CA GLU A 167 0.28 8.41 19.40
C GLU A 167 0.65 9.38 18.27
N VAL A 168 1.35 8.90 17.24
CA VAL A 168 1.81 9.74 16.12
C VAL A 168 0.62 10.35 15.36
N TYR A 169 -0.44 9.58 15.10
CA TYR A 169 -1.65 10.12 14.48
C TYR A 169 -2.31 11.18 15.37
N GLY A 170 -2.30 10.99 16.70
CA GLY A 170 -2.75 12.01 17.64
C GLY A 170 -1.93 13.30 17.55
N MET A 171 -0.60 13.20 17.44
CA MET A 171 0.27 14.37 17.25
C MET A 171 0.01 15.07 15.91
N ILE A 172 -0.28 14.32 14.85
CA ILE A 172 -0.69 14.88 13.55
C ILE A 172 -2.04 15.59 13.71
N ASP A 173 -3.01 14.97 14.38
CA ASP A 173 -4.34 15.55 14.62
C ASP A 173 -4.32 16.90 15.39
N GLU A 174 -3.27 17.16 16.18
CA GLU A 174 -3.10 18.42 16.90
C GLU A 174 -2.50 19.55 16.03
N LYS A 175 -1.81 19.18 14.94
CA LYS A 175 -1.11 20.11 14.04
C LYS A 175 -1.81 20.28 12.69
N CYS A 176 -2.58 19.26 12.30
CA CYS A 176 -3.44 19.14 11.14
C CYS A 176 -4.90 18.91 11.66
#